data_AF-A0A3D3T1X4-F1
#
_entry.id   AF-A0A3D3T1X4-F1
#
_cell.length_a   1.000
_cell.length_b   1.000
_cell.length_c   1.000
_cell.angle_alpha   90.00
_cell.angle_beta   90.00
_cell.angle_gamma   90.00
#
_symmetry.space_group_name_H-M   'P 1'
#
loop_
_entity.id
_entity.type
_entity.pdbx_description
1 polymer ?
#
loop_
_entity_poly.entity_id
_entity_poly.type
_entity_poly.pdbx_seq_one_letter_code
_entity_poly.pdbx_strand_id
1 'polypeptide(L)'
;MIRVLLMCGLCLIALSACLDNVEVEPDEEVGQTLCLADYQACVDPVFHASINGRAGPLTCSASGCHDINSGSGGGFKIFPNPGDDQAKLLANFTSAKAFANMSTPPQSKLLLEPLNGISAISGTHTGGDIFPNENDVCYQAILSWIATRVNEETADSCGRCTAPTISACGF
;
A
#
# COMPACT_ATOMS: atom_id res chain seq x y z
N MET A 1 26.16 78.33 33.58
CA MET A 1 27.20 77.78 34.47
C MET A 1 27.15 76.26 34.36
N ILE A 2 28.32 75.64 34.27
CA ILE A 2 28.63 74.22 33.98
C ILE A 2 28.25 73.30 35.16
N ARG A 3 27.95 72.01 34.84
CA ARG A 3 28.01 70.74 35.61
C ARG A 3 26.65 70.00 35.62
N VAL A 4 26.50 68.69 35.40
CA VAL A 4 27.39 67.55 35.70
C VAL A 4 26.80 66.21 35.17
N LEU A 5 27.69 65.26 34.84
CA LEU A 5 27.62 63.77 34.74
C LEU A 5 26.58 63.07 33.82
N LEU A 6 27.00 62.25 32.84
CA LEU A 6 27.61 60.90 32.91
C LEU A 6 26.57 59.79 33.13
N MET A 7 26.20 59.03 32.09
CA MET A 7 25.98 57.59 32.25
C MET A 7 26.12 56.84 30.92
N CYS A 8 26.86 55.73 31.03
CA CYS A 8 27.18 54.72 30.05
C CYS A 8 25.90 54.06 29.50
N GLY A 9 25.80 53.88 28.17
CA GLY A 9 24.70 53.18 27.52
C GLY A 9 25.24 52.23 26.46
N LEU A 10 25.38 50.96 26.85
CA LEU A 10 25.74 49.83 26.02
C LEU A 10 24.92 49.81 24.72
N CYS A 11 25.61 49.78 23.57
CA CYS A 11 25.00 49.62 22.26
C CYS A 11 24.60 48.14 22.09
N LEU A 12 23.37 47.80 22.49
CA LEU A 12 22.77 46.50 22.20
C LEU A 12 22.31 46.48 20.75
N ILE A 13 23.07 45.79 19.91
CA ILE A 13 22.70 45.47 18.53
C ILE A 13 21.53 44.47 18.59
N ALA A 14 20.32 44.93 18.31
CA ALA A 14 19.17 44.05 18.12
C ALA A 14 19.27 43.40 16.73
N LEU A 15 19.59 42.11 16.67
CA LEU A 15 19.37 41.30 15.47
C LEU A 15 17.87 41.10 15.31
N SER A 16 17.26 41.89 14.44
CA SER A 16 15.92 41.63 13.90
C SER A 16 16.04 40.48 12.89
N ALA A 17 15.92 39.23 13.36
CA ALA A 17 15.69 38.10 12.48
C ALA A 17 14.25 38.17 11.94
N CYS A 18 14.09 38.00 10.63
CA CYS A 18 12.80 37.89 9.96
C CYS A 18 12.05 36.66 10.52
N LEU A 19 11.18 36.89 11.50
CA LEU A 19 10.14 35.95 11.91
C LEU A 19 8.94 36.16 10.98
N ASP A 20 9.08 35.76 9.72
CA ASP A 20 7.91 35.43 8.93
C ASP A 20 7.46 34.05 9.42
N ASN A 21 6.50 34.03 10.34
CA ASN A 21 5.68 32.85 10.55
C ASN A 21 4.88 32.65 9.26
N VAL A 22 5.41 31.83 8.36
CA VAL A 22 4.64 31.26 7.26
C VAL A 22 3.66 30.29 7.91
N GLU A 23 2.42 30.73 8.10
CA GLU A 23 1.30 29.85 8.37
C GLU A 23 1.20 28.91 7.16
N VAL A 24 1.64 27.66 7.33
CA VAL A 24 1.42 26.62 6.33
C VAL A 24 -0.05 26.24 6.46
N GLU A 25 -0.91 26.90 5.71
CA GLU A 25 -2.24 26.37 5.39
C GLU A 25 -2.01 24.96 4.83
N PRO A 26 -2.56 23.90 5.42
CA PRO A 26 -2.44 22.57 4.84
C PRO A 26 -3.13 22.62 3.48
N ASP A 27 -2.38 22.48 2.40
CA ASP A 27 -2.97 22.21 1.10
C ASP A 27 -3.83 20.93 1.24
N GLU A 28 -5.15 21.12 1.15
CA GLU A 28 -6.18 20.07 1.19
C GLU A 28 -6.10 19.11 -0.02
N GLU A 29 -5.04 19.19 -0.84
CA GLU A 29 -4.64 18.18 -1.81
C GLU A 29 -3.67 17.19 -1.13
N VAL A 30 -4.12 16.56 -0.04
CA VAL A 30 -3.43 15.38 0.48
C VAL A 30 -3.54 14.31 -0.60
N GLY A 31 -2.40 13.97 -1.22
CA GLY A 31 -2.36 12.95 -2.27
C GLY A 31 -3.05 11.67 -1.80
N GLN A 32 -4.09 11.24 -2.52
CA GLN A 32 -4.87 10.07 -2.16
C GLN A 32 -4.01 8.80 -2.16
N THR A 33 -4.31 7.90 -1.23
CA THR A 33 -3.59 6.64 -1.00
C THR A 33 -4.58 5.47 -0.77
N LEU A 34 -4.06 4.30 -0.41
CA LEU A 34 -4.82 3.09 -0.07
C LEU A 34 -4.82 2.83 1.43
N CYS A 35 -5.86 2.20 1.93
CA CYS A 35 -6.02 1.92 3.35
C CYS A 35 -5.23 0.67 3.78
N LEU A 36 -4.41 0.79 4.83
CA LEU A 36 -3.62 -0.32 5.39
C LEU A 36 -4.50 -1.33 6.15
N ALA A 37 -5.47 -0.86 6.93
CA ALA A 37 -6.36 -1.75 7.69
C ALA A 37 -7.22 -2.62 6.75
N ASP A 38 -7.71 -2.04 5.64
CA ASP A 38 -8.47 -2.79 4.63
C ASP A 38 -7.58 -3.78 3.88
N TYR A 39 -6.34 -3.41 3.59
CA TYR A 39 -5.35 -4.32 3.04
C TYR A 39 -5.16 -5.54 3.95
N GLN A 40 -4.87 -5.31 5.23
CA GLN A 40 -4.61 -6.37 6.20
C GLN A 40 -5.82 -7.30 6.35
N ALA A 41 -7.03 -6.75 6.41
CA ALA A 41 -8.24 -7.53 6.66
C ALA A 41 -8.75 -8.28 5.42
N CYS A 42 -8.62 -7.69 4.22
CA CYS A 42 -9.33 -8.17 3.03
C CYS A 42 -8.43 -8.59 1.87
N VAL A 43 -7.18 -8.13 1.81
CA VAL A 43 -6.27 -8.37 0.68
C VAL A 43 -5.13 -9.31 1.06
N ASP A 44 -4.42 -9.06 2.16
CA ASP A 44 -3.30 -9.89 2.61
C ASP A 44 -3.67 -11.39 2.72
N PRO A 45 -4.85 -11.77 3.27
CA PRO A 45 -5.27 -13.18 3.32
C PRO A 45 -5.38 -13.84 1.94
N VAL A 46 -5.69 -13.09 0.88
CA VAL A 46 -5.76 -13.62 -0.49
C VAL A 46 -4.39 -14.08 -0.97
N PHE A 47 -3.32 -13.35 -0.64
CA PHE A 47 -1.95 -13.72 -1.05
C PHE A 47 -1.40 -14.95 -0.31
N HIS A 48 -2.00 -15.27 0.84
CA HIS A 48 -1.64 -16.42 1.67
C HIS A 48 -2.56 -17.62 1.44
N ALA A 49 -3.62 -17.46 0.67
CA ALA A 49 -4.54 -18.54 0.35
C ALA A 49 -3.86 -19.66 -0.43
N SER A 50 -4.27 -20.90 -0.15
CA SER A 50 -3.83 -22.06 -0.93
C SER A 50 -4.48 -22.04 -2.30
N ILE A 51 -3.67 -22.15 -3.35
CA ILE A 51 -4.08 -22.23 -4.75
C ILE A 51 -3.79 -23.63 -5.31
N ASN A 52 -4.58 -24.06 -6.30
CA ASN A 52 -4.32 -25.30 -7.03
C ASN A 52 -3.14 -25.15 -8.00
N GLY A 53 -1.92 -25.34 -7.47
CA GLY A 53 -0.72 -25.33 -8.28
C GLY A 53 -0.53 -26.58 -9.13
N ARG A 54 0.24 -26.44 -10.20
CA ARG A 54 0.57 -27.53 -11.14
C ARG A 54 1.24 -28.74 -10.48
N ALA A 55 1.92 -28.56 -9.36
CA ALA A 55 2.65 -29.60 -8.63
C ALA A 55 2.05 -29.91 -7.24
N GLY A 56 0.85 -29.42 -6.94
CA GLY A 56 0.20 -29.50 -5.64
C GLY A 56 -0.14 -28.12 -5.06
N PRO A 57 -0.65 -28.05 -3.81
CA PRO A 57 -1.02 -26.78 -3.18
C PRO A 57 0.17 -25.80 -3.08
N LEU A 58 -0.04 -24.58 -3.54
CA LEU A 58 0.91 -23.45 -3.43
C LEU A 58 0.21 -22.28 -2.75
N THR A 59 0.91 -21.17 -2.52
CA THR A 59 0.27 -19.87 -2.27
C THR A 59 0.94 -18.82 -3.16
N CYS A 60 0.38 -17.62 -3.27
CA CYS A 60 1.05 -16.53 -3.98
C CYS A 60 2.35 -16.14 -3.26
N SER A 61 2.29 -15.99 -1.93
CA SER A 61 3.38 -15.47 -1.10
C SER A 61 4.43 -16.51 -0.68
N ALA A 62 4.18 -17.79 -0.87
CA ALA A 62 5.05 -18.89 -0.47
C ALA A 62 5.28 -19.86 -1.63
N SER A 63 6.09 -20.90 -1.44
CA SER A 63 6.30 -21.94 -2.45
C SER A 63 6.91 -21.45 -3.79
N GLY A 64 7.65 -20.34 -3.76
CA GLY A 64 8.58 -19.96 -4.84
C GLY A 64 8.07 -18.97 -5.90
N CYS A 65 6.87 -18.40 -5.75
CA CYS A 65 6.36 -17.37 -6.68
C CYS A 65 6.64 -15.95 -6.17
N HIS A 66 5.90 -15.44 -5.18
CA HIS A 66 6.07 -14.08 -4.67
C HIS A 66 6.70 -14.00 -3.28
N ASP A 67 7.37 -15.06 -2.82
CA ASP A 67 8.15 -15.03 -1.58
C ASP A 67 9.34 -14.04 -1.67
N ILE A 68 9.60 -13.34 -0.56
CA ILE A 68 10.66 -12.33 -0.42
C ILE A 68 12.08 -12.90 -0.56
N ASN A 69 12.31 -14.16 -0.19
CA ASN A 69 13.64 -14.75 -0.13
C ASN A 69 14.06 -15.42 -1.45
N SER A 70 13.10 -15.98 -2.18
CA SER A 70 13.42 -16.88 -3.30
C SER A 70 12.42 -16.87 -4.46
N GLY A 71 11.41 -16.00 -4.41
CA GLY A 71 10.33 -16.03 -5.40
C GLY A 71 10.75 -15.71 -6.85
N SER A 72 10.18 -16.43 -7.81
CA SER A 72 10.36 -16.24 -9.26
C SER A 72 9.38 -15.26 -9.92
N GLY A 73 8.36 -14.81 -9.19
CA GLY A 73 7.25 -13.93 -9.62
C GLY A 73 7.63 -12.45 -9.82
N GLY A 74 8.87 -12.17 -10.21
CA GLY A 74 9.35 -10.82 -10.46
C GLY A 74 9.42 -9.94 -9.21
N GLY A 75 9.12 -8.65 -9.38
CA GLY A 75 9.27 -7.62 -8.34
C GLY A 75 8.17 -7.56 -7.29
N PHE A 76 7.04 -8.26 -7.49
CA PHE A 76 5.99 -8.35 -6.47
C PHE A 76 6.42 -9.37 -5.43
N LYS A 77 6.70 -8.88 -4.21
CA LYS A 77 7.27 -9.67 -3.10
C LYS A 77 6.45 -9.52 -1.84
N ILE A 78 6.08 -10.64 -1.23
CA ILE A 78 5.25 -10.74 -0.03
C ILE A 78 5.98 -11.62 0.98
N PHE A 79 6.09 -11.17 2.22
CA PHE A 79 6.49 -11.99 3.35
C PHE A 79 5.38 -13.02 3.63
N PRO A 80 5.68 -14.33 3.60
CA PRO A 80 4.69 -15.35 3.89
C PRO A 80 4.28 -15.35 5.37
N ASN A 81 2.99 -15.54 5.63
CA ASN A 81 2.42 -15.71 6.98
C ASN A 81 2.90 -14.63 7.97
N PRO A 82 2.63 -13.34 7.70
CA PRO A 82 3.13 -12.26 8.55
C PRO A 82 2.56 -12.31 9.97
N GLY A 83 1.37 -12.92 10.18
CA GLY A 83 0.72 -12.97 11.48
C GLY A 83 0.50 -11.56 12.02
N ASP A 84 0.91 -11.31 13.27
CA ASP A 84 0.84 -10.00 13.91
C ASP A 84 2.12 -9.15 13.72
N ASP A 85 3.06 -9.58 12.86
CA ASP A 85 4.30 -8.84 12.59
C ASP A 85 4.01 -7.61 11.72
N GLN A 86 3.88 -6.46 12.38
CA GLN A 86 3.52 -5.20 11.73
C GLN A 86 4.54 -4.73 10.70
N ALA A 87 5.83 -5.04 10.88
CA ALA A 87 6.84 -4.67 9.91
C ALA A 87 6.68 -5.46 8.61
N LYS A 88 6.35 -6.75 8.70
CA LYS A 88 6.06 -7.59 7.53
C LYS A 88 4.75 -7.20 6.85
N LEU A 89 3.70 -6.93 7.63
CA LEU A 89 2.42 -6.46 7.09
C LEU A 89 2.58 -5.14 6.33
N LEU A 90 3.31 -4.17 6.90
CA LEU A 90 3.58 -2.90 6.23
C LEU A 90 4.41 -3.07 4.96
N ALA A 91 5.39 -3.99 4.97
CA ALA A 91 6.16 -4.31 3.78
C ALA A 91 5.31 -4.97 2.69
N ASN A 92 4.42 -5.90 3.06
CA ASN A 92 3.47 -6.53 2.14
C ASN A 92 2.52 -5.50 1.52
N PHE A 93 1.95 -4.61 2.35
CA PHE A 93 1.10 -3.52 1.91
C PHE A 93 1.83 -2.61 0.90
N THR A 94 3.05 -2.18 1.24
CA THR A 94 3.86 -1.30 0.38
C THR A 94 4.14 -1.98 -0.97
N SER A 95 4.49 -3.26 -0.94
CA SER A 95 4.73 -4.07 -2.13
C SER A 95 3.47 -4.17 -2.99
N ALA A 96 2.32 -4.55 -2.41
CA ALA A 96 1.06 -4.64 -3.14
C ALA A 96 0.64 -3.29 -3.75
N LYS A 97 0.74 -2.22 -2.97
CA LYS A 97 0.43 -0.85 -3.41
C LYS A 97 1.24 -0.43 -4.64
N ALA A 98 2.51 -0.85 -4.74
CA ALA A 98 3.35 -0.55 -5.91
C ALA A 98 2.86 -1.19 -7.23
N PHE A 99 2.00 -2.21 -7.16
CA PHE A 99 1.41 -2.89 -8.32
C PHE A 99 -0.08 -2.52 -8.52
N ALA A 100 -0.61 -1.63 -7.69
CA ALA A 100 -1.96 -1.09 -7.81
C ALA A 100 -1.98 0.13 -8.74
N ASN A 101 -2.85 0.09 -9.75
CA ASN A 101 -3.14 1.25 -10.59
C ASN A 101 -4.31 2.02 -9.97
N MET A 102 -3.98 3.09 -9.25
CA MET A 102 -4.98 3.92 -8.57
C MET A 102 -5.79 4.83 -9.52
N SER A 103 -5.38 5.01 -10.77
CA SER A 103 -6.17 5.78 -11.74
C SER A 103 -7.20 4.90 -12.44
N THR A 104 -6.82 3.64 -12.71
CA THR A 104 -7.66 2.65 -13.37
C THR A 104 -7.55 1.31 -12.64
N PRO A 105 -8.28 1.11 -11.52
CA PRO A 105 -8.14 -0.07 -10.66
C PRO A 105 -8.13 -1.43 -11.37
N PRO A 106 -9.04 -1.72 -12.34
CA PRO A 106 -9.03 -2.99 -13.07
C PRO A 106 -7.76 -3.23 -13.90
N GLN A 107 -7.00 -2.19 -14.23
CA GLN A 107 -5.72 -2.30 -14.96
C GLN A 107 -4.51 -2.51 -14.03
N SER A 108 -4.73 -2.77 -12.75
CA SER A 108 -3.66 -3.11 -11.81
C SER A 108 -3.03 -4.44 -12.17
N LYS A 109 -1.70 -4.52 -12.07
CA LYS A 109 -0.99 -5.80 -12.31
C LYS A 109 -1.41 -6.88 -11.32
N LEU A 110 -1.76 -6.50 -10.08
CA LEU A 110 -2.32 -7.41 -9.08
C LEU A 110 -3.59 -8.13 -9.55
N LEU A 111 -4.34 -7.54 -10.49
CA LEU A 111 -5.59 -8.09 -11.02
C LEU A 111 -5.38 -8.75 -12.38
N LEU A 112 -4.61 -8.12 -13.28
CA LEU A 112 -4.47 -8.59 -14.67
C LEU A 112 -3.56 -9.82 -14.81
N GLU A 113 -2.46 -9.89 -14.08
CA GLU A 113 -1.49 -10.99 -14.21
C GLU A 113 -2.13 -12.34 -13.83
N PRO A 114 -2.81 -12.49 -12.68
CA PRO A 114 -3.46 -13.75 -12.30
C PRO A 114 -4.81 -14.04 -12.97
N LEU A 115 -5.36 -13.16 -13.84
CA LEU A 115 -6.71 -13.31 -14.40
C LEU A 115 -6.75 -14.20 -15.65
N ASN A 116 -7.64 -15.19 -15.63
CA ASN A 116 -7.84 -16.14 -16.71
C ASN A 116 -8.08 -15.49 -18.08
N GLY A 117 -7.39 -16.01 -19.10
CA GLY A 117 -7.55 -15.57 -20.48
C GLY A 117 -6.96 -14.19 -20.78
N ILE A 118 -6.33 -13.56 -19.78
CA ILE A 118 -5.63 -12.28 -19.94
C ILE A 118 -4.13 -12.54 -19.87
N SER A 119 -3.41 -12.15 -20.93
CA SER A 119 -1.98 -11.92 -20.84
C SER A 119 -1.78 -10.46 -20.45
N ALA A 120 -1.19 -10.23 -19.28
CA ALA A 120 -0.73 -8.90 -18.92
C ALA A 120 0.40 -8.45 -19.87
N ILE A 121 0.89 -7.22 -19.72
CA ILE A 121 1.96 -6.66 -20.55
C ILE A 121 3.22 -7.55 -20.54
N SER A 122 3.43 -8.29 -19.45
CA SER A 122 4.52 -9.25 -19.21
C SER A 122 4.38 -10.58 -19.97
N GLY A 123 3.21 -10.87 -20.55
CA GLY A 123 2.86 -12.18 -21.13
C GLY A 123 1.99 -13.03 -20.20
N THR A 124 2.10 -14.36 -20.31
CA THR A 124 1.35 -15.29 -19.47
C THR A 124 1.95 -15.35 -18.07
N HIS A 125 1.11 -15.26 -17.04
CA HIS A 125 1.54 -15.42 -15.66
C HIS A 125 2.02 -16.85 -15.41
N THR A 126 3.28 -17.01 -15.01
CA THR A 126 3.90 -18.32 -14.79
C THR A 126 3.18 -19.17 -13.74
N GLY A 127 2.53 -18.52 -12.77
CA GLY A 127 1.69 -19.18 -11.77
C GLY A 127 0.39 -19.77 -12.34
N GLY A 128 0.04 -19.44 -13.59
CA GLY A 128 -1.19 -19.82 -14.26
C GLY A 128 -2.32 -18.81 -14.05
N ASP A 129 -3.48 -19.19 -14.56
CA ASP A 129 -4.75 -18.49 -14.38
C ASP A 129 -5.31 -18.81 -12.99
N ILE A 130 -5.28 -17.83 -12.09
CA ILE A 130 -5.69 -17.98 -10.69
C ILE A 130 -7.11 -17.45 -10.48
N PHE A 131 -7.42 -16.26 -10.99
CA PHE A 131 -8.78 -15.74 -10.95
C PHE A 131 -9.54 -16.22 -12.20
N PRO A 132 -10.67 -16.94 -12.05
CA PRO A 132 -11.39 -17.48 -13.20
C PRO A 132 -12.05 -16.39 -14.07
N ASN A 133 -12.42 -15.26 -13.47
CA ASN A 133 -12.97 -14.06 -14.11
C ASN A 133 -13.02 -12.90 -13.08
N GLU A 134 -13.45 -11.70 -13.50
CA GLU A 134 -13.51 -10.54 -12.61
C GLU A 134 -14.56 -10.65 -11.50
N ASN A 135 -15.54 -11.56 -11.58
CA ASN A 135 -16.55 -11.73 -10.51
C ASN A 135 -16.07 -12.63 -9.37
N ASP A 136 -14.83 -13.13 -9.43
CA ASP A 136 -14.23 -13.87 -8.33
C ASP A 136 -14.19 -13.04 -7.04
N VAL A 137 -14.54 -13.64 -5.91
CA VAL A 137 -14.66 -12.89 -4.64
C VAL A 137 -13.31 -12.39 -4.12
N CYS A 138 -12.21 -13.11 -4.38
CA CYS A 138 -10.86 -12.66 -4.04
C CYS A 138 -10.39 -11.58 -5.01
N TYR A 139 -10.70 -11.71 -6.31
CA TYR A 139 -10.47 -10.62 -7.28
C TYR A 139 -11.17 -9.33 -6.84
N GLN A 140 -12.46 -9.43 -6.48
CA GLN A 140 -13.27 -8.27 -6.06
C GLN A 140 -12.78 -7.64 -4.75
N ALA A 141 -12.22 -8.42 -3.82
CA ALA A 141 -11.62 -7.88 -2.60
C ALA A 141 -10.42 -6.98 -2.91
N ILE A 142 -9.51 -7.45 -3.79
CA ILE A 142 -8.36 -6.66 -4.25
C ILE A 142 -8.83 -5.43 -5.03
N LEU A 143 -9.76 -5.61 -5.98
CA LEU A 143 -10.29 -4.51 -6.77
C LEU A 143 -10.94 -3.44 -5.90
N SER A 144 -11.76 -3.84 -4.91
CA SER A 144 -12.46 -2.90 -4.02
C SER A 144 -11.48 -2.10 -3.17
N TRP A 145 -10.43 -2.75 -2.65
CA TRP A 145 -9.35 -2.06 -1.95
C TRP A 145 -8.63 -1.06 -2.85
N ILE A 146 -8.26 -1.47 -4.07
CA ILE A 146 -7.62 -0.56 -5.05
C ILE A 146 -8.61 0.48 -5.58
N ALA A 147 -9.92 0.31 -5.53
CA ALA A 147 -10.89 1.32 -5.96
C ALA A 147 -11.20 2.36 -4.88
N THR A 148 -10.92 2.04 -3.61
CA THR A 148 -11.23 2.90 -2.47
C THR A 148 -10.01 3.75 -2.11
N ARG A 149 -10.13 5.06 -2.27
CA ARG A 149 -9.09 6.05 -1.92
C ARG A 149 -9.32 6.60 -0.53
N VAL A 150 -8.23 6.82 0.19
CA VAL A 150 -8.22 7.51 1.49
C VAL A 150 -7.17 8.61 1.46
N ASN A 151 -7.31 9.63 2.31
CA ASN A 151 -6.33 10.72 2.36
C ASN A 151 -5.02 10.27 3.04
N GLU A 152 -5.10 9.29 3.94
CA GLU A 152 -3.95 8.73 4.65
C GLU A 152 -4.12 7.21 4.83
N GLU A 153 -3.02 6.47 4.88
CA GLU A 153 -3.03 4.98 4.92
C GLU A 153 -3.67 4.44 6.21
N THR A 154 -3.67 5.24 7.27
CA THR A 154 -4.21 4.93 8.60
C THR A 154 -5.39 5.83 8.97
N ALA A 155 -6.04 6.49 7.99
CA ALA A 155 -7.17 7.38 8.24
C ALA A 155 -8.33 6.67 8.93
N ASP A 156 -9.14 7.38 9.73
CA ASP A 156 -10.33 6.83 10.40
C ASP A 156 -11.40 6.26 9.43
N SER A 157 -11.30 6.62 8.15
CA SER A 157 -12.12 6.05 7.07
C SER A 157 -11.74 4.61 6.71
N CYS A 158 -10.63 4.09 7.24
CA CYS A 158 -10.18 2.72 7.07
C CYS A 158 -11.06 1.68 7.79
N GLY A 159 -10.85 0.41 7.45
CA GLY A 159 -11.45 -0.74 8.15
C GLY A 159 -12.92 -0.96 7.76
N ARG A 160 -13.25 -0.65 6.50
CA ARG A 160 -14.61 -0.72 5.95
C ARG A 160 -14.78 -1.81 4.89
N CYS A 161 -13.71 -2.51 4.52
CA CYS A 161 -13.77 -3.61 3.57
C CYS A 161 -14.56 -4.80 4.15
N THR A 162 -15.12 -5.62 3.25
CA THR A 162 -15.71 -6.92 3.61
C THR A 162 -14.73 -8.01 3.23
N ALA A 163 -14.24 -8.75 4.21
CA ALA A 163 -13.27 -9.82 3.97
C ALA A 163 -13.89 -10.91 3.07
N PRO A 164 -13.20 -11.34 2.00
CA PRO A 164 -13.70 -12.40 1.15
C PRO A 164 -13.71 -13.73 1.91
N THR A 165 -14.68 -14.59 1.59
CA THR A 165 -14.62 -15.99 2.03
C THR A 165 -13.57 -16.71 1.19
N ILE A 166 -12.39 -16.98 1.74
CA ILE A 166 -11.25 -17.55 0.99
C ILE A 166 -11.61 -18.88 0.29
N SER A 167 -12.42 -19.72 0.92
CA SER A 167 -12.89 -20.98 0.31
C SER A 167 -13.86 -20.80 -0.86
N ALA A 168 -14.33 -19.59 -1.12
CA ALA A 168 -15.17 -19.25 -2.25
C ALA A 168 -14.39 -18.60 -3.41
N CYS A 169 -13.08 -18.42 -3.25
CA CYS A 169 -12.21 -17.98 -4.32
C CYS A 169 -11.99 -19.12 -5.33
N GLY A 170 -11.90 -18.78 -6.61
CA GLY A 170 -11.98 -19.71 -7.72
C GLY A 170 -10.69 -20.46 -8.07
N PHE A 171 -9.71 -20.45 -7.17
CA PHE A 171 -8.40 -21.09 -7.35
C PHE A 171 -8.24 -22.40 -6.57
#